data_AF-A0A6G3X5I2-F1
#
_entry.id   AF-A0A6G3X5I2-F1
#
_cell.length_a   1.000
_cell.length_b   1.000
_cell.length_c   1.000
_cell.angle_alpha   90.00
_cell.angle_beta   90.00
_cell.angle_gamma   90.00
#
_symmetry.space_group_name_H-M   'P 1'
#
loop_
_entity.id
_entity.type
_entity.pdbx_description
1 polymer ?
#
loop_
_entity_poly.entity_id
_entity_poly.type
_entity_poly.pdbx_seq_one_letter_code
_entity_poly.pdbx_strand_id
1 'polypeptide(L)' 'DMAAAVPEEMEEIIRPTGFFRAKTKSLLGLSAALRDEFGGEVPGRLEDLVKLPGVGRKTANVVLGNAFGVPGITV' A
#
# COMPACT_ATOMS: atom_id res chain seq x y z
N ASP A 1 7.38 -10.16 -8.14
CA ASP A 1 7.24 -10.00 -6.70
C ASP A 1 7.74 -8.61 -6.33
N MET A 2 6.91 -7.75 -5.74
CA MET A 2 7.30 -6.37 -5.40
C MET A 2 8.15 -6.30 -4.13
N ALA A 3 8.02 -7.26 -3.19
CA ALA A 3 8.77 -7.23 -1.94
C ALA A 3 10.28 -7.47 -2.13
N ALA A 4 10.66 -8.04 -3.28
CA ALA A 4 12.05 -8.28 -3.68
C ALA A 4 12.51 -7.40 -4.86
N ALA A 5 11.72 -6.38 -5.24
CA ALA A 5 12.03 -5.57 -6.41
C ALA A 5 13.22 -4.63 -6.16
N VAL A 6 14.02 -4.41 -7.21
CA VAL A 6 15.11 -3.43 -7.21
C VAL A 6 14.50 -2.02 -7.22
N PRO A 7 14.88 -1.13 -6.28
CA PRO A 7 14.27 0.19 -6.17
C PRO A 7 14.34 1.02 -7.46
N GLU A 8 15.45 0.97 -8.19
CA GLU A 8 15.65 1.71 -9.43
C GLU A 8 14.66 1.28 -10.53
N GLU A 9 14.39 -0.02 -10.66
CA GLU A 9 13.42 -0.53 -11.64
C GLU A 9 11.99 -0.09 -11.29
N MET A 10 11.65 -0.12 -10.00
CA MET A 10 10.35 0.37 -9.52
C MET A 10 10.18 1.87 -9.77
N GLU A 11 11.23 2.65 -9.52
CA GLU A 11 11.24 4.09 -9.78
C GLU A 11 10.97 4.41 -11.25
N GLU A 12 11.58 3.67 -12.20
CA GLU A 12 11.32 3.87 -13.63
C GLU A 12 9.87 3.57 -14.00
N ILE A 13 9.31 2.47 -13.50
CA ILE A 13 7.93 2.06 -13.79
C ILE A 13 6.92 3.13 -13.33
N ILE A 14 7.11 3.68 -12.12
CA ILE A 14 6.14 4.61 -11.52
C ILE A 14 6.52 6.08 -11.68
N ARG A 15 7.62 6.39 -12.37
CA ARG A 15 8.10 7.75 -12.70
C ARG A 15 6.99 8.67 -13.22
N PRO A 16 6.08 8.23 -14.13
CA PRO A 16 5.02 9.09 -14.67
C PRO A 16 3.97 9.53 -13.64
N THR A 17 3.88 8.85 -12.49
CA THR A 17 2.83 9.10 -11.49
C THR A 17 3.13 10.28 -10.57
N GLY A 18 4.32 10.89 -10.67
CA GLY A 18 4.79 11.94 -9.76
C GLY A 18 5.06 11.43 -8.34
N PHE A 19 5.91 12.14 -7.59
CA PHE A 19 6.38 11.73 -6.25
C PHE A 19 6.93 10.30 -6.19
N PHE A 20 7.47 9.82 -7.32
CA PHE A 20 7.78 8.42 -7.54
C PHE A 20 8.77 7.85 -6.50
N ARG A 21 9.80 8.61 -6.10
CA ARG A 21 10.75 8.16 -5.06
C ARG A 21 10.09 7.84 -3.72
N ALA A 22 9.18 8.72 -3.27
CA ALA A 22 8.44 8.50 -2.04
C ALA A 22 7.46 7.32 -2.18
N LYS A 23 6.82 7.19 -3.34
CA LYS A 23 5.94 6.06 -3.66
C LYS A 23 6.71 4.74 -3.73
N THR A 24 7.90 4.70 -4.32
CA THR A 24 8.75 3.50 -4.37
C THR A 24 9.05 3.02 -2.96
N LYS A 25 9.51 3.92 -2.08
CA LYS A 25 9.78 3.56 -0.68
C LYS A 25 8.53 3.00 0.02
N SER A 26 7.37 3.64 -0.18
CA SER A 26 6.11 3.17 0.38
C SER A 26 5.68 1.81 -0.19
N LEU A 27 5.77 1.59 -1.51
CA LEU A 27 5.35 0.35 -2.17
C LEU A 27 6.22 -0.84 -1.77
N LEU A 28 7.54 -0.66 -1.72
CA LEU A 28 8.46 -1.71 -1.29
C LEU A 28 8.23 -2.04 0.20
N GLY A 29 8.13 -1.02 1.05
CA GLY A 29 7.84 -1.19 2.48
C GLY A 29 6.49 -1.84 2.74
N LEU A 30 5.44 -1.45 2.00
CA LEU A 30 4.12 -2.05 2.06
C LEU A 30 4.17 -3.53 1.65
N SER A 31 4.86 -3.84 0.56
CA SER A 31 4.98 -5.23 0.07
C SER A 31 5.70 -6.11 1.09
N ALA A 32 6.77 -5.61 1.71
CA ALA A 32 7.47 -6.31 2.78
C ALA A 32 6.59 -6.49 4.03
N ALA A 33 5.90 -5.44 4.48
CA ALA A 33 5.00 -5.50 5.64
C ALA A 33 3.86 -6.50 5.41
N LEU A 34 3.25 -6.53 4.23
CA LEU A 34 2.22 -7.52 3.90
C LEU A 34 2.77 -8.95 3.98
N ARG A 35 3.94 -9.21 3.38
CA ARG A 35 4.57 -10.53 3.41
C ARG A 35 4.92 -10.97 4.83
N ASP A 36 5.59 -10.09 5.59
CA ASP A 36 6.22 -10.44 6.86
C ASP A 36 5.24 -10.40 8.05
N GLU A 37 4.26 -9.48 8.03
CA GLU A 37 3.33 -9.27 9.15
C GLU A 37 1.92 -9.80 8.89
N PHE A 38 1.49 -9.86 7.62
CA PHE A 38 0.11 -10.23 7.24
C PHE A 38 0.04 -11.47 6.35
N GLY A 39 1.11 -12.25 6.24
CA GLY A 39 1.14 -13.50 5.48
C GLY A 39 0.90 -13.33 3.97
N GLY A 40 1.13 -12.13 3.43
CA GLY A 40 0.87 -11.78 2.04
C GLY A 40 -0.56 -11.33 1.75
N GLU A 41 -1.43 -11.24 2.74
CA GLU A 41 -2.82 -10.81 2.56
C GLU A 41 -3.06 -9.37 3.02
N VAL A 42 -3.96 -8.67 2.32
CA VAL A 42 -4.34 -7.29 2.70
C VAL A 42 -5.30 -7.35 3.89
N PRO A 43 -5.02 -6.67 5.02
CA PRO A 43 -5.88 -6.74 6.19
C PRO A 43 -7.22 -6.01 5.99
N GLY A 44 -8.30 -6.60 6.49
CA GLY A 44 -9.67 -6.05 6.40
C GLY A 44 -10.05 -5.07 7.51
N ARG A 45 -9.07 -4.49 8.23
CA ARG A 45 -9.30 -3.56 9.35
C ARG A 45 -8.59 -2.24 9.12
N LEU A 46 -9.28 -1.14 9.40
CA LEU A 46 -8.74 0.22 9.24
C LEU A 46 -7.44 0.43 10.02
N GLU A 47 -7.39 0.00 11.28
CA GLU A 47 -6.25 0.14 12.18
C GLU A 47 -5.00 -0.56 11.67
N ASP A 48 -5.16 -1.63 10.90
CA ASP A 48 -4.06 -2.41 10.36
C ASP A 48 -3.62 -1.85 9.00
N LEU A 49 -4.58 -1.46 8.15
CA LEU A 49 -4.28 -0.80 6.88
C LEU A 49 -3.46 0.48 7.07
N VAL A 50 -3.76 1.30 8.09
CA VAL A 50 -3.01 2.55 8.32
C VAL A 50 -1.60 2.35 8.89
N LYS A 51 -1.24 1.12 9.29
CA LYS A 51 0.15 0.78 9.66
C LYS A 51 1.02 0.54 8.42
N LEU A 52 0.40 0.22 7.28
CA LEU A 52 1.14 -0.04 6.05
C LEU A 52 1.79 1.26 5.52
N PRO A 53 3.08 1.22 5.13
CA PRO A 53 3.77 2.38 4.57
C PRO A 53 3.02 3.01 3.39
N GLY A 54 2.79 4.33 3.46
CA GLY A 54 2.08 5.08 2.43
C GLY A 54 0.56 4.97 2.45
N VAL A 55 -0.03 4.23 3.38
CA VAL A 55 -1.49 4.09 3.53
C VAL A 55 -1.99 4.99 4.65
N GLY A 56 -2.67 6.08 4.28
CA GLY A 56 -3.43 6.92 5.22
C GLY A 56 -4.88 6.45 5.36
N ARG A 57 -5.63 7.07 6.30
CA ARG A 57 -7.06 6.76 6.52
C ARG A 57 -7.91 6.83 5.27
N LYS A 58 -7.68 7.83 4.41
CA LYS A 58 -8.40 7.98 3.13
C LYS A 58 -8.19 6.77 2.23
N THR A 59 -6.94 6.39 1.99
CA THR A 59 -6.60 5.20 1.19
C THR A 59 -7.17 3.92 1.80
N ALA A 60 -7.05 3.76 3.12
CA ALA A 60 -7.60 2.60 3.82
C ALA A 60 -9.13 2.50 3.65
N ASN A 61 -9.86 3.61 3.74
CA ASN A 61 -11.30 3.63 3.51
C ASN A 61 -11.68 3.30 2.07
N VAL A 62 -10.88 3.73 1.06
CA VAL A 62 -11.07 3.30 -0.34
C VAL A 62 -10.96 1.78 -0.46
N VAL A 63 -9.93 1.19 0.16
CA VAL A 63 -9.69 -0.27 0.11
C VAL A 63 -10.82 -1.03 0.81
N LEU A 64 -11.19 -0.62 2.02
CA LEU A 64 -12.28 -1.24 2.78
C LEU A 64 -13.62 -1.17 2.03
N GLY A 65 -13.94 -0.02 1.44
CA GLY A 65 -15.15 0.16 0.66
C GLY A 65 -15.18 -0.69 -0.62
N ASN A 66 -14.12 -0.62 -1.42
CA ASN A 66 -14.12 -1.22 -2.76
C ASN A 66 -13.77 -2.71 -2.77
N ALA A 67 -12.83 -3.15 -1.92
CA ALA A 67 -12.35 -4.53 -1.92
C ALA A 67 -13.06 -5.41 -0.89
N PHE A 68 -13.49 -4.84 0.25
CA PHE A 68 -14.10 -5.59 1.35
C PHE A 68 -15.59 -5.31 1.55
N GLY A 69 -16.18 -4.38 0.79
CA GLY A 69 -17.60 -4.03 0.91
C GLY A 69 -17.96 -3.38 2.26
N VAL A 70 -16.96 -2.89 3.00
CA VAL A 70 -17.15 -2.26 4.31
C VAL A 70 -17.48 -0.78 4.11
N PRO A 71 -18.66 -0.29 4.56
CA PRO A 71 -19.01 1.11 4.41
C PRO A 71 -18.01 2.02 5.13
N GLY A 72 -17.45 2.99 4.40
CA GLY A 72 -16.50 3.96 4.95
C GLY A 72 -16.65 5.33 4.29
N ILE A 73 -16.52 6.40 5.08
CA ILE A 73 -16.50 7.76 4.55
C ILE A 73 -15.10 8.04 4.00
N THR A 74 -15.05 8.26 2.70
CA THR A 74 -13.80 8.44 1.95
C THR A 74 -13.68 9.92 1.60
N VAL A 75 -12.99 10.72 2.43
CA VAL A 75 -12.76 12.19 2.26
C VAL A 75 -11.40 12.54 1.70
#